data_AF-A0A2S6G3R8-F1
#
_entry.id   AF-A0A2S6G3R8-F1
#
_cell.length_a   1.000
_cell.length_b   1.000
_cell.length_c   1.000
_cell.angle_alpha   90.00
_cell.angle_beta   90.00
_cell.angle_gamma   90.00
#
_symmetry.space_group_name_H-M   'P 1'
#
loop_
_entity.id
_entity.type
_entity.pdbx_description
1 polymer ?
#
loop_
_entity_poly.entity_id
_entity_poly.type
_entity_poly.pdbx_seq_one_letter_code
_entity_poly.pdbx_strand_id
1 'polypeptide(L)'
;MNNIYLNAFLFFLTLSFAQASASEIEERKKSDVESLEKMIELVKSVERNGGKGVKAVPFKETNRQYSITWIHSKGYGKDDMPPTHMAQVNPSSSGGASIAFKIQKNCSVAGGSEGNLANRVIRVDGQNINSLVGCGPDSSNPKKNWEVYLLNTDAGMKYVYRRFANKHYVFVDFGNGDIPFDTIGFMDAWNRADSPAL
;
A
#
# COMPACT_ATOMS: atom_id res chain seq x y z
N MET A 1 -42.39 45.87 8.50
CA MET A 1 -41.71 44.85 7.68
C MET A 1 -40.36 44.58 8.30
N ASN A 2 -40.16 43.43 8.96
CA ASN A 2 -38.82 42.96 9.32
C ASN A 2 -38.84 41.47 9.74
N ASN A 3 -37.78 40.76 9.32
CA ASN A 3 -37.19 39.56 9.92
C ASN A 3 -37.96 38.25 9.96
N ILE A 4 -38.07 37.55 8.82
CA ILE A 4 -38.35 36.10 8.80
C ILE A 4 -37.33 35.30 7.95
N TYR A 5 -36.50 35.93 7.10
CA TYR A 5 -35.68 35.20 6.12
C TYR A 5 -34.31 34.68 6.61
N LEU A 6 -33.91 34.90 7.87
CA LEU A 6 -32.55 34.55 8.32
C LEU A 6 -32.41 33.18 9.01
N ASN A 7 -33.51 32.47 9.29
CA ASN A 7 -33.47 31.19 10.03
C ASN A 7 -33.50 29.91 9.15
N ALA A 8 -33.82 30.01 7.87
CA ALA A 8 -33.88 28.82 6.99
C ALA A 8 -32.51 28.43 6.41
N PHE A 9 -31.55 29.36 6.33
CA PHE A 9 -30.25 29.11 5.70
C PHE A 9 -29.26 28.36 6.61
N LEU A 10 -29.36 28.54 7.93
CA LEU A 10 -28.53 27.81 8.89
C LEU A 10 -28.95 26.34 9.08
N PHE A 11 -30.21 25.99 8.84
CA PHE A 11 -30.71 24.62 9.01
C PHE A 11 -30.32 23.69 7.84
N PHE A 12 -30.12 24.25 6.64
CA PHE A 12 -29.68 23.49 5.46
C PHE A 12 -28.18 23.19 5.44
N LEU A 13 -27.35 24.06 6.05
CA LEU A 13 -25.91 23.79 6.15
C LEU A 13 -25.61 22.60 7.06
N THR A 14 -26.23 22.51 8.23
CA THR A 14 -25.92 21.45 9.21
C THR A 14 -26.34 20.05 8.76
N LEU A 15 -27.45 19.91 8.01
CA LEU A 15 -27.88 18.62 7.46
C LEU A 15 -26.92 18.09 6.38
N SER A 16 -26.35 18.98 5.56
CA SER A 16 -25.49 18.60 4.43
C SER A 16 -24.15 18.00 4.90
N PHE A 17 -23.57 18.54 5.99
CA PHE A 17 -22.33 18.01 6.57
C PHE A 17 -22.52 16.69 7.33
N ALA A 18 -23.68 16.49 7.96
CA ALA A 18 -23.98 15.25 8.67
C ALA A 18 -24.19 14.07 7.69
N GLN A 19 -24.83 14.31 6.54
CA GLN A 19 -24.99 13.27 5.51
C GLN A 19 -23.67 12.89 4.83
N ALA A 20 -22.83 13.87 4.50
CA ALA A 20 -21.53 13.61 3.87
C ALA A 20 -20.59 12.78 4.77
N SER A 21 -20.57 13.06 6.08
CA SER A 21 -19.78 12.29 7.03
C SER A 21 -20.33 10.88 7.26
N ALA A 22 -21.66 10.71 7.32
CA ALA A 22 -22.28 9.39 7.41
C ALA A 22 -22.03 8.52 6.16
N SER A 23 -22.16 9.08 4.96
CA SER A 23 -21.88 8.35 3.71
C SER A 23 -20.40 7.98 3.59
N GLU A 24 -19.49 8.86 4.01
CA GLU A 24 -18.05 8.57 4.00
C GLU A 24 -17.70 7.45 5.00
N ILE A 25 -18.33 7.44 6.17
CA ILE A 25 -18.17 6.35 7.16
C ILE A 25 -18.71 5.02 6.62
N GLU A 26 -19.87 5.04 5.96
CA GLU A 26 -20.48 3.83 5.39
C GLU A 26 -19.65 3.28 4.23
N GLU A 27 -19.16 4.15 3.33
CA GLU A 27 -18.28 3.78 2.23
C GLU A 27 -16.95 3.20 2.72
N ARG A 28 -16.36 3.78 3.79
CA ARG A 28 -15.18 3.22 4.46
C ARG A 28 -15.44 1.83 5.00
N LYS A 29 -16.52 1.63 5.76
CA LYS A 29 -16.88 0.31 6.31
C LYS A 29 -17.07 -0.74 5.23
N LYS A 30 -17.77 -0.39 4.15
CA LYS A 30 -17.97 -1.29 3.01
C LYS A 30 -16.65 -1.64 2.34
N SER A 31 -15.82 -0.63 2.05
CA SER A 31 -14.50 -0.81 1.45
C SER A 31 -13.56 -1.66 2.32
N ASP A 32 -13.68 -1.58 3.65
CA ASP A 32 -12.95 -2.42 4.60
C ASP A 32 -13.41 -3.88 4.54
N VAL A 33 -14.72 -4.13 4.58
CA VAL A 33 -15.29 -5.48 4.46
C VAL A 33 -14.85 -6.14 3.15
N GLU A 34 -14.93 -5.43 2.02
CA GLU A 34 -14.47 -5.92 0.72
C GLU A 34 -12.98 -6.32 0.74
N SER A 35 -12.14 -5.55 1.44
CA SER A 35 -10.71 -5.87 1.54
C SER A 35 -10.44 -7.13 2.38
N LEU A 36 -11.24 -7.37 3.42
CA LEU A 36 -11.15 -8.55 4.27
C LEU A 36 -11.66 -9.80 3.54
N GLU A 37 -12.77 -9.69 2.81
CA GLU A 37 -13.30 -10.79 1.99
C GLU A 37 -12.26 -11.23 0.94
N LYS A 38 -11.65 -10.27 0.24
CA LYS A 38 -10.59 -10.55 -0.73
C LYS A 38 -9.37 -11.22 -0.09
N MET A 39 -9.01 -10.84 1.15
CA MET A 39 -7.91 -11.49 1.89
C MET A 39 -8.25 -12.94 2.23
N ILE A 40 -9.48 -13.20 2.69
CA ILE A 40 -9.97 -14.56 2.99
C ILE A 40 -9.95 -15.42 1.72
N GLU A 41 -10.41 -14.88 0.58
CA GLU A 41 -10.38 -15.58 -0.71
C GLU A 41 -8.97 -15.90 -1.17
N LEU A 42 -8.03 -14.97 -1.01
CA LEU A 42 -6.62 -15.19 -1.32
C LEU A 42 -6.04 -16.33 -0.47
N VAL A 43 -6.25 -16.31 0.85
CA VAL A 43 -5.76 -17.37 1.75
C VAL A 43 -6.33 -18.73 1.34
N LYS A 44 -7.65 -18.82 1.11
CA LYS A 44 -8.31 -20.03 0.63
C LYS A 44 -7.74 -20.49 -0.72
N SER A 45 -7.42 -19.57 -1.62
CA SER A 45 -6.82 -19.88 -2.91
C SER A 45 -5.42 -20.47 -2.76
N VAL A 46 -4.57 -19.86 -1.91
CA VAL A 46 -3.22 -20.35 -1.62
C VAL A 46 -3.27 -21.76 -1.03
N GLU A 47 -4.15 -22.00 -0.05
CA GLU A 47 -4.32 -23.31 0.58
C GLU A 47 -4.85 -24.37 -0.38
N ARG A 48 -5.88 -24.06 -1.19
CA ARG A 48 -6.40 -24.97 -2.23
C ARG A 48 -5.34 -25.39 -3.23
N ASN A 49 -4.37 -24.52 -3.50
CA ASN A 49 -3.25 -24.80 -4.41
C ASN A 49 -2.06 -25.49 -3.71
N GLY A 50 -2.20 -25.90 -2.45
CA GLY A 50 -1.18 -26.61 -1.68
C GLY A 50 -0.13 -25.72 -1.03
N GLY A 51 -0.40 -24.42 -0.89
CA GLY A 51 0.39 -23.50 -0.08
C GLY A 51 0.04 -23.57 1.41
N LYS A 52 0.90 -22.97 2.25
CA LYS A 52 0.75 -22.88 3.72
C LYS A 52 -0.04 -21.64 4.19
N GLY A 53 -0.36 -20.73 3.28
CA GLY A 53 -1.14 -19.51 3.56
C GLY A 53 -0.37 -18.20 3.32
N VAL A 54 -0.93 -17.10 3.82
CA VAL A 54 -0.39 -15.74 3.68
C VAL A 54 -0.09 -15.18 5.07
N LYS A 55 1.08 -14.56 5.22
CA LYS A 55 1.45 -13.80 6.42
C LYS A 55 1.64 -12.35 6.03
N ALA A 56 0.82 -11.46 6.58
CA ALA A 56 0.97 -10.01 6.46
C ALA A 56 1.33 -9.43 7.83
N VAL A 57 2.37 -8.60 7.89
CA VAL A 57 2.82 -7.88 9.08
C VAL A 57 2.54 -6.39 8.85
N PRO A 58 1.78 -5.74 9.74
CA PRO A 58 1.40 -4.34 9.58
C PRO A 58 2.53 -3.38 9.93
N PHE A 59 2.43 -2.13 9.46
CA PHE A 59 3.36 -1.04 9.82
C PHE A 59 3.53 -0.89 11.34
N LYS A 60 2.45 -1.06 12.10
CA LYS A 60 2.47 -0.96 13.57
C LYS A 60 3.48 -1.90 14.23
N GLU A 61 3.76 -3.05 13.62
CA GLU A 61 4.67 -4.08 14.15
C GLU A 61 6.11 -3.93 13.66
N THR A 62 6.38 -2.97 12.77
CA THR A 62 7.69 -2.81 12.13
C THR A 62 8.34 -1.44 12.43
N ASN A 63 8.17 -0.96 13.66
CA ASN A 63 8.58 0.39 14.04
C ASN A 63 7.97 1.50 13.14
N ARG A 64 6.79 1.25 12.54
CA ARG A 64 6.05 2.20 11.68
C ARG A 64 6.88 2.69 10.50
N GLN A 65 7.50 1.75 9.79
CA GLN A 65 8.29 2.04 8.57
C GLN A 65 7.82 1.22 7.37
N TYR A 66 7.38 -0.03 7.56
CA TYR A 66 7.04 -0.91 6.46
C TYR A 66 5.93 -1.92 6.77
N SER A 67 5.06 -2.26 5.82
CA SER A 67 4.28 -3.49 5.89
C SER A 67 5.01 -4.58 5.12
N ILE A 68 5.00 -5.81 5.63
CA ILE A 68 5.65 -6.96 4.98
C ILE A 68 4.64 -8.07 4.72
N THR A 69 4.70 -8.66 3.54
CA THR A 69 3.88 -9.82 3.18
C THR A 69 4.71 -10.96 2.60
N TRP A 70 4.37 -12.16 3.05
CA TRP A 70 4.86 -13.44 2.53
C TRP A 70 3.69 -14.32 2.11
N ILE A 71 3.75 -14.84 0.88
CA ILE A 71 2.80 -15.81 0.34
C ILE A 71 3.50 -17.16 0.25
N HIS A 72 3.14 -18.09 1.14
CA HIS A 72 3.75 -19.42 1.20
C HIS A 72 3.04 -20.37 0.24
N SER A 73 3.24 -20.19 -1.07
CA SER A 73 2.67 -21.06 -2.11
C SER A 73 3.28 -22.47 -2.11
N LYS A 74 2.67 -23.40 -2.85
CA LYS A 74 3.22 -24.75 -3.07
C LYS A 74 4.62 -24.67 -3.68
N GLY A 75 5.54 -25.50 -3.17
CA GLY A 75 6.92 -25.61 -3.68
C GLY A 75 7.97 -24.97 -2.79
N TYR A 76 7.60 -24.18 -1.78
CA TYR A 76 8.51 -23.78 -0.71
C TYR A 76 8.69 -24.94 0.27
N GLY A 77 9.94 -25.42 0.43
CA GLY A 77 10.33 -26.41 1.41
C GLY A 77 10.05 -26.00 2.86
N LYS A 78 10.45 -26.84 3.83
CA LYS A 78 10.33 -26.48 5.26
C LYS A 78 11.20 -25.28 5.62
N ASP A 79 12.31 -25.12 4.92
CA ASP A 79 13.34 -24.11 5.18
C ASP A 79 13.39 -23.00 4.12
N ASP A 80 12.57 -23.09 3.06
CA ASP A 80 12.52 -22.04 2.03
C ASP A 80 11.61 -20.90 2.48
N MET A 81 12.16 -19.69 2.56
CA MET A 81 11.37 -18.48 2.73
C MET A 81 10.83 -18.01 1.36
N PRO A 82 9.52 -17.72 1.24
CA PRO A 82 8.99 -17.10 0.04
C PRO A 82 9.57 -15.68 -0.14
N PRO A 83 9.48 -15.10 -1.34
CA PRO A 83 9.86 -13.71 -1.59
C PRO A 83 9.20 -12.77 -0.57
N THR A 84 10.02 -11.91 0.00
CA THR A 84 9.55 -10.84 0.89
C THR A 84 8.99 -9.72 0.03
N HIS A 85 7.75 -9.32 0.27
CA HIS A 85 7.14 -8.14 -0.33
C HIS A 85 6.99 -7.07 0.74
N MET A 86 7.35 -5.83 0.43
CA MET A 86 7.36 -4.74 1.39
C MET A 86 6.68 -3.51 0.79
N ALA A 87 5.79 -2.89 1.55
CA ALA A 87 5.35 -1.52 1.31
C ALA A 87 6.08 -0.63 2.34
N GLN A 88 6.91 0.28 1.88
CA GLN A 88 7.78 1.09 2.73
C GLN A 88 7.41 2.57 2.60
N VAL A 89 7.21 3.23 3.75
CA VAL A 89 7.01 4.67 3.81
C VAL A 89 8.36 5.35 4.06
N ASN A 90 8.69 6.35 3.25
CA ASN A 90 9.96 7.06 3.31
C ASN A 90 9.74 8.58 3.29
N PRO A 91 10.60 9.35 3.97
CA PRO A 91 10.72 10.78 3.69
C PRO A 91 11.16 10.97 2.23
N SER A 92 10.55 11.92 1.53
CA SER A 92 10.93 12.32 0.17
C SER A 92 11.93 13.47 0.22
N SER A 93 12.96 13.42 -0.63
CA SER A 93 13.91 14.53 -0.80
C SER A 93 13.28 15.79 -1.41
N SER A 94 12.14 15.65 -2.09
CA SER A 94 11.35 16.78 -2.63
C SER A 94 10.36 17.37 -1.62
N GLY A 95 10.38 16.91 -0.37
CA GLY A 95 9.44 17.29 0.68
C GLY A 95 8.28 16.30 0.82
N GLY A 96 7.90 16.04 2.08
CA GLY A 96 6.79 15.17 2.47
C GLY A 96 7.08 13.66 2.43
N ALA A 97 6.09 12.86 2.84
CA ALA A 97 6.19 11.41 2.82
C ALA A 97 5.91 10.81 1.43
N SER A 98 6.50 9.64 1.18
CA SER A 98 6.31 8.83 -0.01
C SER A 98 6.12 7.36 0.36
N ILE A 99 5.51 6.58 -0.53
CA ILE A 99 5.45 5.13 -0.40
C ILE A 99 6.12 4.46 -1.60
N ALA A 100 6.91 3.43 -1.33
CA ALA A 100 7.57 2.58 -2.31
C ALA A 100 7.23 1.12 -2.03
N PHE A 101 7.30 0.28 -3.05
CA PHE A 101 7.19 -1.16 -2.88
C PHE A 101 8.52 -1.84 -3.18
N LYS A 102 8.86 -2.87 -2.40
CA LYS A 102 10.07 -3.66 -2.61
C LYS A 102 9.74 -5.14 -2.64
N ILE A 103 10.38 -5.88 -3.54
CA ILE A 103 10.23 -7.33 -3.66
C ILE A 103 11.61 -7.97 -3.65
N GLN A 104 11.84 -8.90 -2.72
CA GLN A 104 13.09 -9.63 -2.65
C GLN A 104 13.08 -10.72 -3.71
N LYS A 105 13.86 -10.53 -4.77
CA LYS A 105 13.96 -11.47 -5.89
C LYS A 105 15.32 -11.38 -6.56
N ASN A 106 15.65 -12.38 -7.35
CA ASN A 106 16.82 -12.32 -8.21
C ASN A 106 16.48 -11.43 -9.42
N CYS A 107 16.65 -10.12 -9.28
CA CYS A 107 16.65 -9.17 -10.40
C CYS A 107 18.11 -8.82 -10.77
N SER A 108 18.35 -8.47 -12.02
CA SER A 108 19.66 -7.97 -12.45
C SER A 108 19.60 -6.45 -12.52
N VAL A 109 20.59 -5.78 -11.91
CA VAL A 109 20.86 -4.37 -12.21
C VAL A 109 21.28 -4.35 -13.68
N ALA A 110 20.48 -3.75 -14.57
CA ALA A 110 20.86 -3.61 -15.97
C ALA A 110 22.23 -2.91 -16.00
N GLY A 111 23.23 -3.62 -16.53
CA GLY A 111 24.64 -3.33 -16.28
C GLY A 111 25.08 -1.91 -16.66
N GLY A 112 26.04 -1.39 -15.88
CA GLY A 112 27.06 -0.50 -16.40
C GLY A 112 26.67 0.96 -16.64
N SER A 113 25.90 1.56 -15.75
CA SER A 113 25.91 2.99 -15.39
C SER A 113 24.76 3.19 -14.40
N GLU A 114 24.88 4.19 -13.54
CA GLU A 114 23.89 4.51 -12.51
C GLU A 114 22.44 4.45 -13.04
N GLY A 115 21.56 3.73 -12.34
CA GLY A 115 20.17 4.18 -12.18
C GLY A 115 19.23 4.15 -13.39
N ASN A 116 19.30 3.18 -14.31
CA ASN A 116 18.24 3.01 -15.31
C ASN A 116 16.95 2.48 -14.65
N LEU A 117 16.15 3.40 -14.12
CA LEU A 117 14.78 3.14 -13.71
C LEU A 117 13.91 2.93 -14.96
N ALA A 118 13.21 1.80 -15.02
CA ALA A 118 12.27 1.53 -16.11
C ALA A 118 10.85 1.97 -15.72
N ASN A 119 10.07 2.50 -16.66
CA ASN A 119 8.65 2.72 -16.43
C ASN A 119 7.91 1.38 -16.38
N ARG A 120 7.09 1.19 -15.35
CA ARG A 120 6.26 0.00 -15.19
C ARG A 120 4.90 0.39 -14.61
N VAL A 121 3.85 -0.25 -15.10
CA VAL A 121 2.52 -0.15 -14.50
C VAL A 121 2.37 -1.26 -13.47
N ILE A 122 2.00 -0.87 -12.24
CA ILE A 122 1.50 -1.78 -11.20
C ILE A 122 0.02 -1.53 -11.00
N ARG A 123 -0.69 -2.46 -10.36
CA ARG A 123 -2.10 -2.25 -10.02
C ARG A 123 -2.27 -2.19 -8.51
N VAL A 124 -2.94 -1.16 -8.01
CA VAL A 124 -3.27 -1.02 -6.58
C VAL A 124 -4.78 -1.06 -6.43
N ASP A 125 -5.30 -2.12 -5.82
CA ASP A 125 -6.72 -2.47 -5.80
C ASP A 125 -7.36 -2.39 -7.18
N GLY A 126 -6.68 -2.92 -8.20
CA GLY A 126 -7.15 -2.95 -9.57
C GLY A 126 -6.90 -1.67 -10.38
N GLN A 127 -6.60 -0.54 -9.74
CA GLN A 127 -6.27 0.73 -10.43
C GLN A 127 -4.84 0.71 -10.95
N ASN A 128 -4.63 1.06 -12.22
CA ASN A 128 -3.31 1.20 -12.82
C ASN A 128 -2.58 2.41 -12.21
N ILE A 129 -1.36 2.17 -11.73
CA ILE A 129 -0.45 3.17 -11.16
C ILE A 129 0.87 3.10 -11.92
N ASN A 130 1.29 4.24 -12.46
CA ASN A 130 2.61 4.37 -13.06
C ASN A 130 3.69 4.37 -11.97
N SER A 131 4.75 3.62 -12.22
CA SER A 131 5.89 3.50 -11.32
C SER A 131 7.21 3.45 -12.10
N LEU A 132 8.27 3.84 -11.42
CA LEU A 132 9.64 3.59 -11.82
C LEU A 132 10.14 2.35 -11.09
N VAL A 133 10.67 1.37 -11.83
CA VAL A 133 11.21 0.14 -11.26
C VAL A 133 12.72 0.11 -11.41
N GLY A 134 13.41 -0.23 -10.32
CA GLY A 134 14.86 -0.43 -10.27
C GLY A 134 15.21 -1.72 -9.53
N CYS A 135 16.48 -2.13 -9.63
CA CYS A 135 17.01 -3.27 -8.88
C CYS A 135 18.21 -2.80 -8.05
N GLY A 136 18.30 -3.21 -6.80
CA GLY A 136 19.42 -2.90 -5.91
C GLY A 136 19.77 -4.08 -5.00
N PRO A 137 20.99 -4.16 -4.46
CA PRO A 137 21.39 -5.25 -3.57
C PRO A 137 20.60 -5.22 -2.26
N ASP A 138 20.33 -6.40 -1.70
CA ASP A 138 19.84 -6.53 -0.33
C ASP A 138 21.02 -6.45 0.65
N SER A 139 21.07 -5.38 1.45
CA SER A 139 22.14 -5.15 2.43
C SER A 139 22.23 -6.26 3.48
N SER A 140 21.12 -6.95 3.77
CA SER A 140 21.08 -8.05 4.73
C SER A 140 21.43 -9.40 4.12
N ASN A 141 21.41 -9.52 2.78
CA ASN A 141 21.75 -10.75 2.08
C ASN A 141 22.34 -10.44 0.69
N PRO A 142 23.67 -10.44 0.52
CA PRO A 142 24.31 -10.06 -0.74
C PRO A 142 24.04 -11.03 -1.91
N LYS A 143 23.39 -12.18 -1.66
CA LYS A 143 22.94 -13.11 -2.71
C LYS A 143 21.53 -12.79 -3.22
N LYS A 144 20.86 -11.79 -2.65
CA LYS A 144 19.50 -11.37 -3.00
C LYS A 144 19.51 -9.91 -3.40
N ASN A 145 18.56 -9.56 -4.27
CA ASN A 145 18.33 -8.18 -4.69
C ASN A 145 16.90 -7.77 -4.35
N TRP A 146 16.70 -6.47 -4.23
CA TRP A 146 15.40 -5.83 -4.14
C TRP A 146 15.04 -5.25 -5.51
N GLU A 147 13.91 -5.69 -6.06
CA GLU A 147 13.23 -4.93 -7.10
C GLU A 147 12.37 -3.86 -6.40
N VAL A 148 12.61 -2.59 -6.69
CA VAL A 148 11.99 -1.44 -6.02
C VAL A 148 11.11 -0.70 -7.00
N TYR A 149 9.86 -0.48 -6.62
CA TYR A 149 8.86 0.28 -7.35
C TYR A 149 8.61 1.61 -6.65
N LEU A 150 8.93 2.70 -7.33
CA LEU A 150 8.71 4.07 -6.87
C LEU A 150 7.51 4.64 -7.64
N LEU A 151 6.51 5.16 -6.93
CA LEU A 151 5.37 5.80 -7.59
C LEU A 151 5.85 7.09 -8.25
N ASN A 152 5.58 7.25 -9.55
CA ASN A 152 6.19 8.31 -10.36
C ASN A 152 5.24 9.45 -10.74
N THR A 153 4.02 9.46 -10.18
CA THR A 153 3.01 10.50 -10.40
C THR A 153 2.33 10.90 -9.11
N ASP A 154 2.01 12.18 -8.96
CA ASP A 154 1.25 12.70 -7.81
C ASP A 154 -0.14 12.08 -7.68
N ALA A 155 -0.81 11.85 -8.81
CA ALA A 155 -2.11 11.19 -8.84
C ALA A 155 -2.02 9.75 -8.30
N GLY A 156 -0.99 9.01 -8.74
CA GLY A 156 -0.70 7.68 -8.22
C GLY A 156 -0.41 7.69 -6.73
N MET A 157 0.47 8.59 -6.27
CA MET A 157 0.81 8.74 -4.86
C MET A 157 -0.41 9.05 -3.99
N LYS A 158 -1.23 10.03 -4.41
CA LYS A 158 -2.47 10.41 -3.70
C LYS A 158 -3.48 9.27 -3.66
N TYR A 159 -3.63 8.52 -4.74
CA TYR A 159 -4.51 7.36 -4.77
C TYR A 159 -4.03 6.31 -3.77
N VAL A 160 -2.76 5.89 -3.86
CA VAL A 160 -2.20 4.86 -2.99
C VAL A 160 -2.26 5.29 -1.52
N TYR A 161 -1.90 6.53 -1.20
CA TYR A 161 -2.08 7.10 0.13
C TYR A 161 -3.51 6.91 0.66
N ARG A 162 -4.53 7.28 -0.12
CA ARG A 162 -5.93 7.14 0.30
C ARG A 162 -6.33 5.69 0.53
N ARG A 163 -5.81 4.76 -0.29
CA ARG A 163 -6.09 3.32 -0.09
C ARG A 163 -5.49 2.84 1.22
N PHE A 164 -4.20 3.12 1.45
CA PHE A 164 -3.51 2.71 2.67
C PHE A 164 -4.05 3.41 3.93
N ALA A 165 -4.57 4.63 3.82
CA ALA A 165 -5.17 5.35 4.95
C ALA A 165 -6.56 4.84 5.35
N ASN A 166 -7.30 4.22 4.42
CA ASN A 166 -8.75 4.00 4.58
C ASN A 166 -9.19 2.53 4.41
N LYS A 167 -8.25 1.60 4.19
CA LYS A 167 -8.55 0.17 4.09
C LYS A 167 -7.75 -0.62 5.08
N HIS A 168 -8.27 -1.75 5.55
CA HIS A 168 -7.52 -2.74 6.34
C HIS A 168 -6.42 -3.43 5.52
N TYR A 169 -6.74 -3.86 4.29
CA TYR A 169 -5.78 -4.43 3.35
C TYR A 169 -5.79 -3.68 2.03
N VAL A 170 -4.60 -3.41 1.48
CA VAL A 170 -4.42 -2.91 0.12
C VAL A 170 -3.72 -3.97 -0.71
N PHE A 171 -4.27 -4.31 -1.87
CA PHE A 171 -3.73 -5.33 -2.75
C PHE A 171 -2.94 -4.68 -3.88
N VAL A 172 -1.71 -5.14 -4.08
CA VAL A 172 -0.83 -4.63 -5.13
C VAL A 172 -0.40 -5.77 -6.04
N ASP A 173 -0.71 -5.65 -7.33
CA ASP A 173 -0.28 -6.58 -8.38
C ASP A 173 0.88 -5.98 -9.18
N PHE A 174 2.01 -6.67 -9.12
CA PHE A 174 3.26 -6.33 -9.82
C PHE A 174 3.39 -7.04 -11.19
N GLY A 175 2.34 -7.73 -11.62
CA GLY A 175 2.25 -8.56 -12.83
C GLY A 175 2.20 -10.06 -12.55
N ASN A 176 2.16 -10.49 -11.29
CA ASN A 176 2.21 -11.90 -10.87
C ASN A 176 1.10 -12.25 -9.87
N GLY A 177 0.06 -11.41 -9.78
CA GLY A 177 -1.04 -11.57 -8.84
C GLY A 177 -0.97 -10.59 -7.68
N ASP A 178 -2.10 -10.50 -6.98
CA ASP A 178 -2.30 -9.55 -5.89
C ASP A 178 -1.49 -9.93 -4.64
N ILE A 179 -0.72 -8.97 -4.13
CA ILE A 179 -0.02 -9.04 -2.85
C ILE A 179 -0.76 -8.15 -1.84
N PRO A 180 -1.35 -8.69 -0.77
CA PRO A 180 -2.00 -7.88 0.26
C PRO A 180 -0.97 -7.19 1.14
N PHE A 181 -1.19 -5.95 1.52
CA PHE A 181 -0.45 -5.26 2.57
C PHE A 181 -1.41 -4.84 3.68
N ASP A 182 -1.06 -5.22 4.91
CA ASP A 182 -1.78 -4.79 6.10
C ASP A 182 -1.42 -3.34 6.43
N THR A 183 -2.42 -2.47 6.46
CA THR A 183 -2.23 -1.03 6.56
C THR A 183 -2.20 -0.54 8.01
N ILE A 184 -2.43 -1.40 9.01
CA ILE A 184 -2.50 -0.96 10.40
C ILE A 184 -1.20 -0.22 10.78
N GLY A 185 -1.34 1.02 11.24
CA GLY A 185 -0.20 1.89 11.60
C GLY A 185 0.39 2.68 10.42
N PHE A 186 -0.19 2.62 9.22
CA PHE A 186 0.24 3.39 8.06
C PHE A 186 0.21 4.90 8.32
N MET A 187 -0.87 5.43 8.90
CA MET A 187 -0.98 6.87 9.17
C MET A 187 0.11 7.37 10.13
N ASP A 188 0.47 6.58 11.14
CA ASP A 188 1.59 6.93 12.02
C ASP A 188 2.92 6.92 11.25
N ALA A 189 3.14 5.93 10.37
CA ALA A 189 4.33 5.85 9.53
C ALA A 189 4.42 7.04 8.58
N TRP A 190 3.31 7.40 7.94
CA TRP A 190 3.20 8.54 7.04
C TRP A 190 3.52 9.85 7.74
N ASN A 191 2.84 10.15 8.85
CA ASN A 191 3.03 11.41 9.58
C ASN A 191 4.47 11.56 10.11
N ARG A 192 5.10 10.46 10.52
CA ARG A 192 6.52 10.45 10.92
C ARG A 192 7.46 10.75 9.77
N ALA A 193 7.20 10.21 8.59
CA ALA A 193 8.01 10.45 7.40
C ALA A 193 7.76 11.83 6.75
N ASP A 194 6.56 12.38 6.94
CA ASP A 194 6.15 13.70 6.44
C ASP A 194 6.71 14.84 7.29
N SER A 195 7.13 14.53 8.52
CA SER A 195 7.79 15.49 9.40
C SER A 195 9.15 15.90 8.84
N PRO A 196 9.52 17.19 8.86
CA PRO A 196 10.82 17.66 8.37
C PRO A 196 11.97 16.94 9.07
N ALA A 197 12.95 16.46 8.31
CA ALA A 197 14.23 16.08 8.88
C ALA A 197 14.95 17.37 9.33
N LEU A 198 15.38 17.40 10.61
CA LEU A 198 16.18 18.50 11.17
C LEU A 198 17.63 18.45 10.66
#